data_AF-A0A0P6R7F1-F1
#
_entry.id   AF-A0A0P6R7F1-F1
#
_cell.length_a   1.000
_cell.length_b   1.000
_cell.length_c   1.000
_cell.angle_alpha   90.00
_cell.angle_beta   90.00
_cell.angle_gamma   90.00
#
_symmetry.space_group_name_H-M   'P 1'
#
loop_
_entity.id
_entity.type
_entity.pdbx_description
1 polymer ?
#
loop_
_entity_poly.entity_id
_entity_poly.type
_entity_poly.pdbx_seq_one_letter_code
_entity_poly.pdbx_strand_id
1 'polypeptide(L)'
;MPNDINEILRQIGPALTTKYIARLIEQGVRPATARKQVQRATVGYHKLAGLRFEKNTRFIFRAQDYDTPAFWRNLEAAFYTHGKSYWGAVVNLRARGGICRKERFAQISGAPILRKGQLSPDVILDRLKAVNILDEIVDGEQTFIHFKPRFMRTAPLEMIRANELVEFVALHGIQVWAKRLGLGSYNQFNMRDEDTPPIVSGMTFDLSAPAYFRPLLQMMDGKPKPGFLVCDINLQDVITEPEVEAFVRKCDGAAFSPKIGRIMPMLVADLFSTSGLALAKRKGILAITLENLFGIELAKALRDLVKLLTNAGATASVNPEHLSQVMRVLTKVQGASANLRGALFELVIGSLVKDVEGGYLKTGQRIREMDTGLKAEIDVQLDKENNAGFLIIETKAKLPGARVSQKDVERWYSNRVPLIYRILNTGYKKVERPFHFEIWTNGTFAASALTWLEAQPKARDGYTVGWKDGAALKTYADRASNVSLREMLNEHYFRSALTSVVNSDVVDD
;
A
#
# COMPACT_ATOMS: atom_id res chain seq x y z
N MET A 1 -22.57 -50.44 12.93
CA MET A 1 -21.14 -50.28 13.24
C MET A 1 -20.99 -49.10 14.21
N PRO A 2 -20.06 -49.10 15.17
CA PRO A 2 -19.88 -47.94 16.03
C PRO A 2 -19.42 -46.78 15.15
N ASN A 3 -20.18 -45.68 15.15
CA ASN A 3 -19.82 -44.46 14.42
C ASN A 3 -18.62 -43.80 15.12
N ASP A 4 -17.42 -44.34 14.88
CA ASP A 4 -16.19 -43.76 15.40
C ASP A 4 -15.94 -42.44 14.68
N ILE A 5 -16.14 -41.36 15.42
CA ILE A 5 -15.91 -40.00 14.94
C ILE A 5 -14.48 -39.80 14.45
N ASN A 6 -13.49 -40.56 14.96
CA ASN A 6 -12.12 -40.49 14.47
C ASN A 6 -12.00 -41.00 13.04
N GLU A 7 -12.71 -42.07 12.67
CA GLU A 7 -12.71 -42.58 11.30
C GLU A 7 -13.35 -41.58 10.33
N ILE A 8 -14.47 -40.97 10.74
CA ILE A 8 -15.12 -39.90 9.99
C ILE A 8 -14.17 -38.70 9.83
N LEU A 9 -13.40 -38.36 10.87
CA LEU A 9 -12.36 -37.33 10.81
C LEU A 9 -11.25 -37.65 9.81
N ARG A 10 -10.82 -38.92 9.73
CA ARG A 10 -9.84 -39.36 8.71
C ARG A 10 -10.40 -39.25 7.29
N GLN A 11 -11.68 -39.59 7.09
CA GLN A 11 -12.32 -39.58 5.77
C GLN A 11 -12.62 -38.17 5.26
N ILE A 12 -13.11 -37.27 6.13
CA ILE A 12 -13.51 -35.92 5.73
C ILE A 12 -12.31 -34.97 5.62
N GLY A 13 -11.31 -35.12 6.49
CA GLY A 13 -10.22 -34.16 6.64
C GLY A 13 -10.69 -32.81 7.21
N PRO A 14 -9.86 -31.75 7.20
CA PRO A 14 -10.19 -30.46 7.81
C PRO A 14 -11.53 -29.89 7.34
N ALA A 15 -12.45 -29.56 8.25
CA ALA A 15 -13.76 -29.06 7.87
C ALA A 15 -14.51 -28.38 9.02
N LEU A 16 -15.65 -27.76 8.70
CA LEU A 16 -16.61 -27.26 9.69
C LEU A 16 -17.34 -28.41 10.40
N THR A 17 -17.64 -28.23 11.69
CA THR A 17 -18.41 -29.19 12.52
C THR A 17 -19.75 -29.58 11.89
N THR A 18 -20.36 -28.70 11.09
CA THR A 18 -21.60 -28.99 10.34
C THR A 18 -21.45 -30.14 9.35
N LYS A 19 -20.29 -30.29 8.70
CA LYS A 19 -20.03 -31.37 7.73
C LYS A 19 -19.97 -32.74 8.42
N TYR A 20 -19.36 -32.79 9.61
CA TYR A 20 -19.30 -34.00 10.43
C TYR A 20 -20.67 -34.39 10.98
N ILE A 21 -21.45 -33.41 11.45
CA ILE A 21 -22.82 -33.63 11.93
C ILE A 21 -23.69 -34.19 10.79
N ALA A 22 -23.61 -33.62 9.59
CA ALA A 22 -24.35 -34.09 8.43
C ALA A 22 -23.99 -35.55 8.09
N ARG A 23 -22.70 -35.88 8.05
CA ARG A 23 -22.24 -37.25 7.79
C ARG A 23 -22.74 -38.28 8.80
N LEU A 24 -22.75 -37.92 10.09
CA LEU A 24 -23.31 -38.78 11.15
C LEU A 24 -24.81 -39.00 10.97
N ILE A 25 -25.56 -37.96 10.56
CA ILE A 25 -27.00 -38.07 10.29
C ILE A 25 -27.26 -38.99 9.09
N GLU A 26 -26.48 -38.87 8.02
CA GLU A 26 -26.54 -39.79 6.87
C GLU A 26 -26.25 -41.25 7.27
N GLN A 27 -25.45 -41.48 8.30
CA GLN A 27 -25.18 -42.80 8.89
C GLN A 27 -26.27 -43.24 9.91
N GLY A 28 -27.39 -42.52 10.00
CA GLY A 28 -28.53 -42.87 10.84
C GLY A 28 -28.50 -42.32 12.27
N VAL A 29 -27.53 -41.45 12.63
CA VAL A 29 -27.49 -40.83 13.96
C VAL A 29 -28.53 -39.72 14.07
N ARG A 30 -29.33 -39.75 15.15
CA ARG A 30 -30.28 -38.66 15.43
C ARG A 30 -29.57 -37.30 15.55
N PRO A 31 -30.13 -36.19 15.03
CA PRO A 31 -29.44 -34.89 14.97
C PRO A 31 -28.89 -34.38 16.31
N ALA A 32 -29.65 -34.52 17.40
CA ALA A 32 -29.20 -34.11 18.74
C ALA A 32 -28.01 -34.94 19.24
N THR A 33 -28.02 -36.25 18.95
CA THR A 33 -26.92 -37.17 19.28
C THR A 33 -25.67 -36.86 18.47
N ALA A 34 -25.81 -36.62 17.16
CA ALA A 34 -24.68 -36.24 16.29
C ALA A 34 -24.00 -34.95 16.75
N ARG A 35 -24.78 -33.93 17.12
CA ARG A 35 -24.25 -32.68 17.70
C ARG A 35 -23.47 -32.92 18.99
N LYS A 36 -24.03 -33.70 19.93
CA LYS A 36 -23.37 -34.03 21.20
C LYS A 36 -22.09 -34.84 20.97
N GLN A 37 -22.09 -35.78 20.02
CA GLN A 37 -20.89 -36.56 19.66
C GLN A 37 -19.78 -35.66 19.15
N VAL A 38 -20.04 -34.80 18.17
CA VAL A 38 -19.04 -33.85 17.64
C VAL A 38 -18.56 -32.86 18.69
N GLN A 39 -19.44 -32.39 19.58
CA GLN A 39 -19.05 -31.47 20.66
C GLN A 39 -18.10 -32.12 21.68
N ARG A 40 -18.36 -33.38 22.05
CA ARG A 40 -17.64 -34.14 23.09
C ARG A 40 -16.36 -34.79 22.58
N ALA A 41 -16.33 -35.17 21.31
CA ALA A 41 -15.11 -35.65 20.68
C ALA A 41 -14.07 -34.53 20.84
N THR A 42 -13.00 -34.78 21.57
CA THR A 42 -11.93 -33.81 21.87
C THR A 42 -10.55 -34.46 21.76
N VAL A 43 -10.53 -35.79 21.81
CA VAL A 43 -9.36 -36.63 21.61
C VAL A 43 -9.16 -36.83 20.10
N GLY A 44 -7.94 -36.57 19.61
CA GLY A 44 -7.54 -36.88 18.23
C GLY A 44 -7.73 -35.76 17.19
N TYR A 45 -8.27 -34.60 17.57
CA TYR A 45 -8.37 -33.47 16.66
C TYR A 45 -8.31 -32.11 17.38
N HIS A 46 -7.94 -31.07 16.63
CA HIS A 46 -7.83 -29.70 17.07
C HIS A 46 -9.00 -28.87 16.56
N LYS A 47 -9.42 -27.92 17.38
CA LYS A 47 -10.33 -26.83 16.99
C LYS A 47 -9.46 -25.64 16.63
N LEU A 48 -9.76 -24.96 15.53
CA LEU A 48 -9.11 -23.69 15.17
C LEU A 48 -9.63 -22.58 16.11
N ALA A 49 -9.13 -22.60 17.35
CA ALA A 49 -9.57 -21.76 18.45
C ALA A 49 -9.16 -20.30 18.17
N GLY A 50 -10.13 -19.38 18.22
CA GLY A 50 -9.95 -17.97 17.84
C GLY A 50 -10.94 -17.53 16.76
N LEU A 51 -11.31 -18.45 15.86
CA LEU A 51 -12.35 -18.18 14.84
C LEU A 51 -13.73 -18.63 15.32
N ARG A 52 -14.73 -17.78 15.06
CA ARG A 52 -16.14 -18.12 15.27
C ARG A 52 -16.88 -17.98 13.95
N PHE A 53 -17.43 -19.08 13.49
CA PHE A 53 -18.27 -19.13 12.30
C PHE A 53 -19.74 -18.95 12.68
N GLU A 54 -20.56 -18.64 11.68
CA GLU A 54 -22.00 -18.55 11.85
C GLU A 54 -22.60 -19.80 12.52
N LYS A 55 -23.68 -19.58 13.28
CA LYS A 55 -24.37 -20.61 14.07
C LYS A 55 -23.47 -21.33 15.08
N ASN A 56 -22.41 -20.64 15.55
CA ASN A 56 -21.41 -21.17 16.47
C ASN A 56 -20.68 -22.43 15.97
N THR A 57 -20.63 -22.63 14.65
CA THR A 57 -19.87 -23.71 14.03
C THR A 57 -18.37 -23.53 14.32
N ARG A 58 -17.61 -24.62 14.34
CA ARG A 58 -16.15 -24.62 14.54
C ARG A 58 -15.46 -25.29 13.35
N PHE A 59 -14.25 -24.85 13.02
CA PHE A 59 -13.39 -25.54 12.08
C PHE A 59 -12.49 -26.51 12.85
N ILE A 60 -12.46 -27.77 12.43
CA ILE A 60 -11.75 -28.85 13.11
C ILE A 60 -10.86 -29.63 12.14
N PHE A 61 -9.70 -30.08 12.62
CA PHE A 61 -8.65 -30.73 11.84
C PHE A 61 -7.78 -31.64 12.72
N ARG A 62 -7.12 -32.64 12.16
CA ARG A 62 -6.11 -33.43 12.90
C ARG A 62 -4.76 -32.72 12.85
N ALA A 63 -3.88 -32.97 13.83
CA ALA A 63 -2.55 -32.34 13.88
C ALA A 63 -1.78 -32.49 12.56
N GLN A 64 -1.79 -33.70 11.98
CA GLN A 64 -1.16 -34.02 10.70
C GLN A 64 -1.78 -33.31 9.48
N ASP A 65 -3.02 -32.81 9.58
CA ASP A 65 -3.66 -32.10 8.49
C ASP A 65 -3.36 -30.60 8.55
N TYR A 66 -2.85 -30.07 9.67
CA TYR A 66 -2.55 -28.66 9.83
C TYR A 66 -1.53 -28.20 8.79
N ASP A 67 -1.76 -27.01 8.24
CA ASP A 67 -0.88 -26.41 7.24
C ASP A 67 -0.64 -27.29 5.99
N THR A 68 -1.60 -28.18 5.66
CA THR A 68 -1.61 -28.92 4.39
C THR A 68 -2.44 -28.16 3.33
N PRO A 69 -2.27 -28.46 2.02
CA PRO A 69 -3.13 -27.88 0.98
C PRO A 69 -4.62 -28.17 1.18
N ALA A 70 -4.97 -29.33 1.76
CA ALA A 70 -6.34 -29.68 2.09
C ALA A 70 -6.91 -28.80 3.22
N PHE A 71 -6.10 -28.51 4.24
CA PHE A 71 -6.48 -27.58 5.31
C PHE A 71 -6.81 -26.20 4.77
N TRP A 72 -5.92 -25.60 3.99
CA TRP A 72 -6.10 -24.25 3.46
C TRP A 72 -7.30 -24.14 2.53
N ARG A 73 -7.47 -25.07 1.59
CA ARG A 73 -8.63 -25.12 0.70
C ARG A 73 -9.95 -25.25 1.46
N ASN A 74 -10.01 -26.13 2.45
CA ASN A 74 -11.23 -26.33 3.22
C ASN A 74 -11.52 -25.17 4.20
N LEU A 75 -10.47 -24.52 4.72
CA LEU A 75 -10.60 -23.32 5.55
C LEU A 75 -11.12 -22.13 4.73
N GLU A 76 -10.62 -21.95 3.52
CA GLU A 76 -11.12 -20.93 2.59
C GLU A 76 -12.59 -21.17 2.23
N ALA A 77 -12.96 -22.42 1.94
CA ALA A 77 -14.36 -22.79 1.74
C ALA A 77 -15.23 -22.54 2.99
N ALA A 78 -14.69 -22.78 4.18
CA ALA A 78 -15.37 -22.48 5.44
C ALA A 78 -15.57 -20.97 5.64
N PHE A 79 -14.57 -20.14 5.30
CA PHE A 79 -14.71 -18.69 5.30
C PHE A 79 -15.78 -18.25 4.30
N TYR A 80 -15.74 -18.76 3.07
CA TYR A 80 -16.71 -18.40 2.05
C TYR A 80 -18.15 -18.72 2.47
N THR A 81 -18.37 -19.88 3.09
CA THR A 81 -19.73 -20.37 3.38
C THR A 81 -20.29 -19.93 4.73
N HIS A 82 -19.46 -19.82 5.77
CA HIS A 82 -19.92 -19.56 7.15
C HIS A 82 -19.16 -18.42 7.87
N GLY A 83 -18.27 -17.73 7.16
CA GLY A 83 -17.35 -16.75 7.74
C GLY A 83 -17.07 -15.59 6.78
N LYS A 84 -18.10 -15.08 6.09
CA LYS A 84 -17.95 -14.11 4.98
C LYS A 84 -17.13 -12.87 5.33
N SER A 85 -17.10 -12.42 6.59
CA SER A 85 -16.22 -11.33 7.04
C SER A 85 -14.73 -11.71 7.00
N TYR A 86 -14.38 -12.94 7.39
CA TYR A 86 -13.01 -13.44 7.25
C TYR A 86 -12.65 -13.64 5.79
N TRP A 87 -13.56 -14.21 5.01
CA TRP A 87 -13.36 -14.42 3.57
C TRP A 87 -13.08 -13.10 2.85
N GLY A 88 -13.89 -12.06 3.09
CA GLY A 88 -13.69 -10.75 2.48
C GLY A 88 -12.31 -10.16 2.78
N ALA A 89 -11.87 -10.22 4.04
CA ALA A 89 -10.54 -9.75 4.43
C ALA A 89 -9.41 -10.55 3.75
N VAL A 90 -9.53 -11.88 3.72
CA VAL A 90 -8.52 -12.76 3.10
C VAL A 90 -8.43 -12.54 1.59
N VAL A 91 -9.57 -12.48 0.89
CA VAL A 91 -9.61 -12.26 -0.56
C VAL A 91 -9.02 -10.90 -0.92
N ASN A 92 -9.47 -9.84 -0.25
CA ASN A 92 -9.01 -8.49 -0.56
C ASN A 92 -7.52 -8.27 -0.23
N LEU A 93 -7.00 -8.92 0.81
CA LEU A 93 -5.59 -8.88 1.16
C LEU A 93 -4.76 -9.65 0.14
N ARG A 94 -5.19 -10.86 -0.26
CA ARG A 94 -4.52 -11.65 -1.32
C ARG A 94 -4.48 -10.92 -2.64
N ALA A 95 -5.58 -10.28 -3.03
CA ALA A 95 -5.67 -9.47 -4.24
C ALA A 95 -4.68 -8.29 -4.24
N ARG A 96 -4.18 -7.88 -3.07
CA ARG A 96 -3.15 -6.85 -2.88
C ARG A 96 -1.77 -7.45 -2.56
N GLY A 97 -1.49 -8.65 -3.05
CA GLY A 97 -0.19 -9.29 -2.87
C GLY A 97 0.02 -9.87 -1.47
N GLY A 98 -1.03 -9.99 -0.66
CA GLY A 98 -0.99 -10.61 0.66
C GLY A 98 -0.45 -9.71 1.77
N ILE A 99 -0.24 -8.41 1.51
CA ILE A 99 0.31 -7.47 2.50
C ILE A 99 -0.44 -6.13 2.41
N CYS A 100 -0.66 -5.48 3.54
CA CYS A 100 -1.11 -4.10 3.57
C CYS A 100 -0.60 -3.34 4.79
N ARG A 101 -0.59 -2.00 4.75
CA ARG A 101 -0.41 -1.21 5.97
C ARG A 101 -1.53 -1.51 6.99
N LYS A 102 -1.19 -1.56 8.27
CA LYS A 102 -2.14 -1.85 9.36
C LYS A 102 -3.30 -0.87 9.40
N GLU A 103 -3.03 0.41 9.19
CA GLU A 103 -4.03 1.49 9.11
C GLU A 103 -5.08 1.26 8.01
N ARG A 104 -4.69 0.56 6.94
CA ARG A 104 -5.58 0.23 5.81
C ARG A 104 -6.40 -1.04 6.03
N PHE A 105 -6.17 -1.77 7.11
CA PHE A 105 -6.85 -3.04 7.32
C PHE A 105 -8.38 -2.88 7.41
N ALA A 106 -8.88 -1.77 7.96
CA ALA A 106 -10.31 -1.46 7.97
C ALA A 106 -10.91 -1.42 6.56
N GLN A 107 -10.25 -0.70 5.66
CA GLN A 107 -10.63 -0.60 4.25
C GLN A 107 -10.59 -1.96 3.54
N ILE A 108 -9.52 -2.72 3.75
CA ILE A 108 -9.24 -3.99 3.06
C ILE A 108 -10.14 -5.11 3.56
N SER A 109 -10.42 -5.15 4.86
CA SER A 109 -11.30 -6.17 5.45
C SER A 109 -12.71 -6.15 4.84
N GLY A 110 -13.13 -4.99 4.31
CA GLY A 110 -14.49 -4.79 3.80
C GLY A 110 -15.56 -4.95 4.89
N ALA A 111 -15.18 -4.78 6.16
CA ALA A 111 -16.06 -4.87 7.31
C ALA A 111 -16.41 -3.47 7.84
N PRO A 112 -17.59 -3.29 8.47
CA PRO A 112 -17.93 -2.01 9.06
C PRO A 112 -17.10 -1.76 10.33
N ILE A 113 -16.63 -0.52 10.52
CA ILE A 113 -15.84 -0.11 11.69
C ILE A 113 -16.54 -0.53 13.00
N LEU A 114 -17.84 -0.23 13.10
CA LEU A 114 -18.65 -0.65 14.23
C LEU A 114 -20.11 -0.85 13.82
N ARG A 115 -20.62 -2.08 13.89
CA ARG A 115 -22.03 -2.38 13.63
C ARG A 115 -22.51 -3.60 14.41
N LYS A 116 -23.66 -3.46 15.07
CA LYS A 116 -24.26 -4.55 15.87
C LYS A 116 -24.47 -5.80 15.02
N GLY A 117 -24.02 -6.95 15.54
CA GLY A 117 -24.15 -8.25 14.87
C GLY A 117 -23.16 -8.51 13.73
N GLN A 118 -22.27 -7.57 13.42
CA GLN A 118 -21.20 -7.74 12.44
C GLN A 118 -19.84 -7.58 13.13
N LEU A 119 -18.82 -8.29 12.62
CA LEU A 119 -17.46 -8.18 13.16
C LEU A 119 -16.81 -6.88 12.67
N SER A 120 -16.13 -6.16 13.56
CA SER A 120 -15.29 -5.02 13.20
C SER A 120 -13.97 -5.49 12.58
N PRO A 121 -13.25 -4.61 11.84
CA PRO A 121 -11.92 -4.92 11.32
C PRO A 121 -10.94 -5.40 12.39
N ASP A 122 -10.89 -4.76 13.55
CA ASP A 122 -9.97 -5.14 14.63
C ASP A 122 -10.26 -6.56 15.14
N VAL A 123 -11.54 -6.89 15.35
CA VAL A 123 -11.95 -8.24 15.77
C VAL A 123 -11.62 -9.28 14.69
N ILE A 124 -11.71 -8.93 13.42
CA ILE A 124 -11.30 -9.82 12.32
C ILE A 124 -9.78 -10.03 12.36
N LEU A 125 -9.00 -8.95 12.49
CA LEU A 125 -7.55 -8.99 12.56
C LEU A 125 -7.07 -9.86 13.72
N ASP A 126 -7.55 -9.57 14.94
CA ASP A 126 -7.16 -10.29 16.15
C ASP A 126 -7.44 -11.78 16.04
N ARG A 127 -8.61 -12.15 15.52
CA ARG A 127 -8.99 -13.56 15.37
C ARG A 127 -8.18 -14.27 14.31
N LEU A 128 -7.86 -13.62 13.19
CA LEU A 128 -7.02 -14.20 12.14
C LEU A 128 -5.55 -14.31 12.59
N LYS A 129 -5.05 -13.36 13.39
CA LYS A 129 -3.73 -13.45 14.06
C LYS A 129 -3.68 -14.60 15.07
N ALA A 130 -4.72 -14.75 15.89
CA ALA A 130 -4.80 -15.80 16.91
C ALA A 130 -4.71 -17.23 16.32
N VAL A 131 -5.04 -17.40 15.04
CA VAL A 131 -4.95 -18.69 14.33
C VAL A 131 -3.81 -18.76 13.32
N ASN A 132 -2.85 -17.83 13.40
CA ASN A 132 -1.67 -17.76 12.52
C ASN A 132 -1.98 -17.63 11.02
N ILE A 133 -3.11 -17.03 10.65
CA ILE A 133 -3.43 -16.71 9.25
C ILE A 133 -2.79 -15.37 8.86
N LEU A 134 -2.77 -14.43 9.81
CA LEU A 134 -2.14 -13.13 9.67
C LEU A 134 -1.05 -12.94 10.72
N ASP A 135 -0.03 -12.16 10.40
CA ASP A 135 0.91 -11.60 11.37
C ASP A 135 1.23 -10.13 11.06
N GLU A 136 2.11 -9.54 11.87
CA GLU A 136 2.54 -8.16 11.72
C GLU A 136 4.03 -8.12 11.36
N ILE A 137 4.36 -7.31 10.36
CA ILE A 137 5.73 -6.98 9.97
C ILE A 137 5.97 -5.52 10.27
N VAL A 138 6.95 -5.23 11.12
CA VAL A 138 7.39 -3.86 11.40
C VAL A 138 8.50 -3.49 10.41
N ASP A 139 8.32 -2.40 9.70
CA ASP A 139 9.30 -1.86 8.77
C ASP A 139 9.44 -0.33 8.89
N GLY A 140 10.54 0.09 9.52
CA GLY A 140 10.72 1.48 9.92
C GLY A 140 9.69 1.88 10.97
N GLU A 141 8.97 2.98 10.71
CA GLU A 141 7.87 3.48 11.55
C GLU A 141 6.51 2.86 11.16
N GLN A 142 6.46 2.06 10.10
CA GLN A 142 5.23 1.49 9.56
C GLN A 142 5.04 0.04 10.03
N THR A 143 3.79 -0.32 10.33
CA THR A 143 3.40 -1.71 10.59
C THR A 143 2.54 -2.23 9.45
N PHE A 144 2.88 -3.40 8.95
CA PHE A 144 2.17 -4.09 7.88
C PHE A 144 1.48 -5.35 8.43
N ILE A 145 0.30 -5.65 7.92
CA ILE A 145 -0.37 -6.93 8.10
C ILE A 145 0.04 -7.84 6.95
N HIS A 146 0.50 -9.04 7.26
CA HIS A 146 1.02 -9.99 6.28
C HIS A 146 0.25 -11.32 6.34
N PHE A 147 0.09 -11.93 5.18
CA PHE A 147 -0.61 -13.20 5.00
C PHE A 147 0.37 -14.38 5.15
N LYS A 148 0.15 -15.24 6.14
CA LYS A 148 1.12 -16.27 6.57
C LYS A 148 0.88 -17.74 6.10
N PRO A 149 0.11 -18.10 5.06
CA PRO A 149 0.02 -19.51 4.67
C PRO A 149 1.25 -19.96 3.89
N ARG A 150 1.72 -21.18 4.20
CA ARG A 150 2.92 -21.81 3.61
C ARG A 150 2.93 -21.90 2.08
N PHE A 151 1.76 -21.92 1.44
CA PHE A 151 1.62 -22.16 -0.01
C PHE A 151 1.22 -20.94 -0.83
N MET A 152 0.99 -19.77 -0.24
CA MET A 152 0.65 -18.58 -1.02
C MET A 152 1.82 -17.63 -1.08
N ARG A 153 2.17 -17.23 -2.31
CA ARG A 153 3.19 -16.22 -2.55
C ARG A 153 2.63 -14.86 -2.13
N THR A 154 3.39 -14.13 -1.33
CA THR A 154 3.15 -12.70 -1.09
C THR A 154 4.08 -11.88 -1.98
N ALA A 155 3.63 -10.70 -2.40
CA ALA A 155 4.47 -9.77 -3.12
C ALA A 155 5.57 -9.21 -2.18
N PRO A 156 6.76 -8.87 -2.71
CA PRO A 156 7.77 -8.13 -1.95
C PRO A 156 7.22 -6.80 -1.44
N LEU A 157 7.69 -6.34 -0.27
CA LEU A 157 7.18 -5.12 0.36
C LEU A 157 7.44 -3.87 -0.49
N GLU A 158 8.50 -3.88 -1.30
CA GLU A 158 8.86 -2.84 -2.27
C GLU A 158 7.77 -2.69 -3.33
N MET A 159 7.27 -3.82 -3.86
CA MET A 159 6.17 -3.83 -4.84
C MET A 159 4.87 -3.33 -4.21
N ILE A 160 4.58 -3.71 -2.97
CA ILE A 160 3.40 -3.23 -2.24
C ILE A 160 3.44 -1.71 -2.12
N ARG A 161 4.57 -1.14 -1.67
CA ARG A 161 4.73 0.32 -1.55
C ARG A 161 4.61 1.04 -2.89
N ALA A 162 5.25 0.50 -3.93
CA ALA A 162 5.15 1.05 -5.28
C ALA A 162 3.70 1.10 -5.76
N ASN A 163 2.96 0.00 -5.59
CA ASN A 163 1.54 -0.07 -5.95
C ASN A 163 0.67 0.89 -5.13
N GLU A 164 0.87 0.97 -3.81
CA GLU A 164 0.11 1.91 -2.98
C GLU A 164 0.31 3.37 -3.38
N LEU A 165 1.55 3.74 -3.74
CA LEU A 165 1.87 5.08 -4.23
C LEU A 165 1.20 5.34 -5.58
N VAL A 166 1.30 4.42 -6.53
CA VAL A 166 0.68 4.56 -7.86
C VAL A 166 -0.84 4.61 -7.76
N GLU A 167 -1.45 3.78 -6.92
CA GLU A 167 -2.88 3.85 -6.62
C GLU A 167 -3.27 5.21 -6.01
N PHE A 168 -2.45 5.78 -5.12
CA PHE A 168 -2.70 7.10 -4.54
C PHE A 168 -2.69 8.20 -5.62
N VAL A 169 -1.75 8.14 -6.57
CA VAL A 169 -1.73 9.05 -7.73
C VAL A 169 -2.99 8.87 -8.59
N ALA A 170 -3.36 7.62 -8.88
CA ALA A 170 -4.56 7.31 -9.67
C ALA A 170 -5.83 7.80 -8.97
N LEU A 171 -5.93 7.70 -7.64
CA LEU A 171 -7.07 8.20 -6.86
C LEU A 171 -7.22 9.72 -6.94
N HIS A 172 -6.12 10.49 -6.92
CA HIS A 172 -6.20 11.93 -7.21
C HIS A 172 -6.71 12.22 -8.63
N GLY A 173 -6.24 11.45 -9.62
CA GLY A 173 -6.77 11.52 -10.98
C GLY A 173 -8.27 11.25 -11.03
N ILE A 174 -8.73 10.21 -10.33
CA ILE A 174 -10.14 9.85 -10.18
C ILE A 174 -10.92 10.99 -9.51
N GLN A 175 -10.38 11.58 -8.45
CA GLN A 175 -10.97 12.68 -7.71
C GLN A 175 -11.19 13.90 -8.64
N VAL A 176 -10.15 14.31 -9.37
CA VAL A 176 -10.23 15.45 -10.32
C VAL A 176 -11.23 15.15 -11.44
N TRP A 177 -11.19 13.95 -12.01
CA TRP A 177 -12.14 13.50 -13.02
C TRP A 177 -13.59 13.55 -12.51
N ALA A 178 -13.84 12.99 -11.33
CA ALA A 178 -15.17 12.96 -10.70
C ALA A 178 -15.67 14.37 -10.36
N LYS A 179 -14.80 15.26 -9.88
CA LYS A 179 -15.12 16.68 -9.64
C LYS A 179 -15.55 17.38 -10.92
N ARG A 180 -14.81 17.21 -12.02
CA ARG A 180 -15.10 17.84 -13.32
C ARG A 180 -16.44 17.37 -13.91
N LEU A 181 -16.81 16.11 -13.69
CA LEU A 181 -18.09 15.57 -14.14
C LEU A 181 -19.26 15.84 -13.19
N GLY A 182 -19.02 16.45 -12.02
CA GLY A 182 -20.06 16.65 -11.01
C GLY A 182 -20.54 15.35 -10.35
N LEU A 183 -19.72 14.30 -10.34
CA LEU A 183 -20.04 13.00 -9.74
C LEU A 183 -19.90 13.00 -8.21
N GLY A 184 -19.44 14.10 -7.62
CA GLY A 184 -19.40 14.34 -6.19
C GLY A 184 -19.33 15.83 -5.88
N SER A 185 -19.66 16.19 -4.65
CA SER A 185 -19.58 17.56 -4.14
C SER A 185 -18.13 18.03 -4.11
N TYR A 186 -17.85 19.14 -4.80
CA TYR A 186 -16.49 19.55 -5.19
C TYR A 186 -15.49 19.65 -4.03
N ASN A 187 -15.94 20.08 -2.85
CA ASN A 187 -15.11 20.26 -1.65
C ASN A 187 -15.31 19.18 -0.58
N GLN A 188 -16.01 18.09 -0.89
CA GLN A 188 -16.37 17.04 0.08
C GLN A 188 -15.90 15.65 -0.36
N PHE A 189 -14.86 15.60 -1.19
CA PHE A 189 -14.16 14.35 -1.48
C PHE A 189 -13.26 14.01 -0.31
N ASN A 190 -13.40 12.78 0.19
CA ASN A 190 -12.49 12.17 1.15
C ASN A 190 -11.73 11.07 0.43
N MET A 191 -10.46 10.89 0.77
CA MET A 191 -9.59 9.87 0.19
C MET A 191 -8.76 9.20 1.29
N ARG A 192 -8.36 7.94 1.08
CA ARG A 192 -7.39 7.29 1.96
C ARG A 192 -6.10 8.10 2.06
N ASP A 193 -5.42 8.00 3.21
CA ASP A 193 -4.16 8.69 3.50
C ASP A 193 -4.26 10.24 3.52
N GLU A 194 -5.47 10.81 3.52
CA GLU A 194 -5.74 12.22 3.81
C GLU A 194 -6.37 12.39 5.21
N ASP A 195 -6.54 13.65 5.64
CA ASP A 195 -7.02 14.00 6.99
C ASP A 195 -8.38 13.39 7.34
N THR A 196 -9.28 13.29 6.35
CA THR A 196 -10.63 12.74 6.55
C THR A 196 -10.77 11.39 5.84
N PRO A 197 -10.99 10.29 6.57
CA PRO A 197 -11.12 8.98 5.96
C PRO A 197 -12.43 8.86 5.16
N PRO A 198 -12.42 8.17 4.01
CA PRO A 198 -13.59 7.98 3.14
C PRO A 198 -14.54 6.91 3.69
N ILE A 199 -15.33 7.29 4.70
CA ILE A 199 -16.27 6.40 5.38
C ILE A 199 -17.71 6.71 4.94
N VAL A 200 -18.40 5.68 4.44
CA VAL A 200 -19.84 5.75 4.14
C VAL A 200 -20.56 4.62 4.87
N SER A 201 -21.53 4.96 5.73
CA SER A 201 -22.31 3.97 6.51
C SER A 201 -21.44 3.05 7.39
N GLY A 202 -20.29 3.55 7.84
CA GLY A 202 -19.31 2.78 8.62
C GLY A 202 -18.41 1.86 7.81
N MET A 203 -18.53 1.84 6.48
CA MET A 203 -17.61 1.13 5.56
C MET A 203 -16.55 2.11 5.05
N THR A 204 -15.27 1.72 5.09
CA THR A 204 -14.15 2.56 4.65
C THR A 204 -13.76 2.22 3.21
N PHE A 205 -13.76 3.20 2.30
CA PHE A 205 -13.40 3.05 0.87
C PHE A 205 -11.99 3.61 0.57
N ASP A 206 -11.54 3.61 -0.69
CA ASP A 206 -10.36 4.38 -1.09
C ASP A 206 -10.68 5.86 -1.32
N LEU A 207 -11.89 6.14 -1.84
CA LEU A 207 -12.38 7.49 -2.07
C LEU A 207 -13.91 7.53 -1.90
N SER A 208 -14.43 8.63 -1.37
CA SER A 208 -15.88 8.84 -1.29
C SER A 208 -16.25 10.32 -1.38
N ALA A 209 -17.42 10.62 -1.92
CA ALA A 209 -17.98 11.98 -1.88
C ALA A 209 -19.52 11.95 -1.87
N PRO A 210 -20.19 12.87 -1.17
CA PRO A 210 -21.62 13.12 -1.35
C PRO A 210 -21.92 13.49 -2.79
N ALA A 211 -23.00 12.95 -3.36
CA ALA A 211 -23.35 13.12 -4.77
C ALA A 211 -24.81 13.59 -4.92
N TYR A 212 -24.99 14.69 -5.67
CA TYR A 212 -26.27 15.39 -5.83
C TYR A 212 -26.86 15.25 -7.24
N PHE A 213 -26.28 14.42 -8.10
CA PHE A 213 -26.83 14.17 -9.43
C PHE A 213 -27.91 13.07 -9.39
N ARG A 214 -28.87 13.13 -10.31
CA ARG A 214 -29.86 12.04 -10.48
C ARG A 214 -29.18 10.85 -11.18
N PRO A 215 -29.41 9.60 -10.75
CA PRO A 215 -30.50 9.13 -9.88
C PRO A 215 -30.12 8.96 -8.39
N LEU A 216 -28.95 9.47 -7.96
CA LEU A 216 -28.50 9.36 -6.57
C LEU A 216 -29.21 10.32 -5.63
N LEU A 217 -29.51 11.53 -6.12
CA LEU A 217 -30.28 12.53 -5.38
C LEU A 217 -31.70 12.02 -5.08
N GLN A 218 -32.06 12.05 -3.80
CA GLN A 218 -33.40 11.75 -3.31
C GLN A 218 -34.01 13.00 -2.66
N MET A 219 -35.33 13.08 -2.62
CA MET A 219 -36.05 14.06 -1.81
C MET A 219 -36.66 13.34 -0.61
N MET A 220 -36.32 13.77 0.60
CA MET A 220 -36.90 13.27 1.85
C MET A 220 -37.39 14.46 2.67
N ASP A 221 -38.67 14.45 3.04
CA ASP A 221 -39.32 15.52 3.80
C ASP A 221 -39.09 16.92 3.20
N GLY A 222 -39.16 17.03 1.87
CA GLY A 222 -38.92 18.28 1.13
C GLY A 222 -37.46 18.72 1.04
N LYS A 223 -36.51 17.98 1.63
CA LYS A 223 -35.08 18.30 1.61
C LYS A 223 -34.29 17.36 0.69
N PRO A 224 -33.25 17.86 -0.01
CA PRO A 224 -32.37 17.03 -0.80
C PRO A 224 -31.53 16.13 0.11
N LYS A 225 -31.63 14.82 -0.12
CA LYS A 225 -30.75 13.81 0.48
C LYS A 225 -29.79 13.31 -0.61
N PRO A 226 -28.49 13.65 -0.53
CA PRO A 226 -27.52 13.17 -1.51
C PRO A 226 -27.31 11.67 -1.39
N GLY A 227 -26.92 11.07 -2.51
CA GLY A 227 -26.26 9.76 -2.48
C GLY A 227 -24.75 9.92 -2.26
N PHE A 228 -23.99 8.87 -2.57
CA PHE A 228 -22.54 8.88 -2.45
C PHE A 228 -21.89 8.22 -3.66
N LEU A 229 -20.85 8.84 -4.18
CA LEU A 229 -19.83 8.13 -4.95
C LEU A 229 -18.94 7.40 -3.95
N VAL A 230 -18.68 6.12 -4.18
CA VAL A 230 -17.69 5.34 -3.43
C VAL A 230 -16.78 4.59 -4.39
N CYS A 231 -15.49 4.58 -4.12
CA CYS A 231 -14.49 4.01 -5.00
C CYS A 231 -13.49 3.17 -4.20
N ASP A 232 -13.22 1.95 -4.67
CA ASP A 232 -12.01 1.21 -4.31
C ASP A 232 -11.14 1.03 -5.55
N ILE A 233 -9.82 0.99 -5.35
CA ILE A 233 -8.82 0.71 -6.38
C ILE A 233 -7.92 -0.48 -5.96
N ASN A 234 -7.54 -1.29 -6.94
CA ASN A 234 -6.49 -2.29 -6.79
C ASN A 234 -5.73 -2.48 -8.11
N LEU A 235 -4.43 -2.14 -8.11
CA LEU A 235 -3.57 -2.23 -9.30
C LEU A 235 -2.58 -3.41 -9.26
N GLN A 236 -2.65 -4.27 -8.24
CA GLN A 236 -1.66 -5.31 -8.00
C GLN A 236 -1.75 -6.49 -8.98
N ASP A 237 -2.96 -6.94 -9.30
CA ASP A 237 -3.22 -8.11 -10.15
C ASP A 237 -4.59 -8.00 -10.82
N VAL A 238 -4.92 -8.94 -11.69
CA VAL A 238 -6.23 -9.07 -12.35
C VAL A 238 -7.31 -9.26 -11.30
N ILE A 239 -8.33 -8.40 -11.33
CA ILE A 239 -9.51 -8.54 -10.48
C ILE A 239 -10.44 -9.62 -11.05
N THR A 240 -10.72 -10.64 -10.24
CA THR A 240 -11.56 -11.77 -10.63
C THR A 240 -12.87 -11.80 -9.81
N GLU A 241 -13.68 -12.85 -9.99
CA GLU A 241 -15.01 -12.93 -9.36
C GLU A 241 -15.01 -12.84 -7.83
N PRO A 242 -14.09 -13.51 -7.08
CA PRO A 242 -14.04 -13.39 -5.63
C PRO A 242 -13.81 -11.95 -5.15
N GLU A 243 -12.90 -11.22 -5.79
CA GLU A 243 -12.60 -9.82 -5.43
C GLU A 243 -13.81 -8.92 -5.72
N VAL A 244 -14.47 -9.11 -6.87
CA VAL A 244 -15.70 -8.39 -7.19
C VAL A 244 -16.80 -8.73 -6.18
N GLU A 245 -17.01 -10.00 -5.84
CA GLU A 245 -18.01 -10.41 -4.86
C GLU A 245 -17.72 -9.80 -3.47
N ALA A 246 -16.45 -9.73 -3.06
CA ALA A 246 -16.04 -9.07 -1.82
C ALA A 246 -16.37 -7.57 -1.85
N PHE A 247 -16.14 -6.89 -2.96
CA PHE A 247 -16.52 -5.48 -3.14
C PHE A 247 -18.03 -5.27 -3.17
N VAL A 248 -18.80 -6.15 -3.82
CA VAL A 248 -20.27 -6.12 -3.79
C VAL A 248 -20.78 -6.25 -2.36
N ARG A 249 -20.26 -7.20 -1.58
CA ARG A 249 -20.61 -7.34 -0.16
C ARG A 249 -20.33 -6.06 0.63
N LYS A 250 -19.20 -5.40 0.37
CA LYS A 250 -18.85 -4.12 1.00
C LYS A 250 -19.87 -3.03 0.64
N CYS A 251 -20.24 -2.93 -0.64
CA CYS A 251 -21.24 -2.00 -1.14
C CYS A 251 -22.63 -2.26 -0.57
N ASP A 252 -23.09 -3.51 -0.55
CA ASP A 252 -24.35 -3.92 0.08
C ASP A 252 -24.36 -3.55 1.58
N GLY A 253 -23.22 -3.76 2.25
CA GLY A 253 -23.01 -3.35 3.63
C GLY A 253 -23.14 -1.84 3.84
N ALA A 254 -22.66 -1.03 2.89
CA ALA A 254 -22.79 0.43 2.95
C ALA A 254 -24.24 0.87 2.67
N ALA A 255 -24.88 0.27 1.66
CA ALA A 255 -26.25 0.57 1.23
C ALA A 255 -27.34 0.03 2.18
N PHE A 256 -26.97 -0.81 3.16
CA PHE A 256 -27.91 -1.46 4.09
C PHE A 256 -28.81 -0.49 4.87
N SER A 257 -28.31 0.70 5.22
CA SER A 257 -29.04 1.63 6.09
C SER A 257 -29.98 2.52 5.27
N PRO A 258 -31.31 2.53 5.54
CA PRO A 258 -32.24 3.43 4.86
C PRO A 258 -31.97 4.92 5.18
N LYS A 259 -31.21 5.20 6.24
CA LYS A 259 -30.79 6.56 6.62
C LYS A 259 -29.69 7.11 5.72
N ILE A 260 -28.94 6.24 5.05
CA ILE A 260 -27.90 6.65 4.10
C ILE A 260 -28.52 6.82 2.71
N GLY A 261 -27.97 7.72 1.90
CA GLY A 261 -28.37 7.88 0.51
C GLY A 261 -27.91 6.70 -0.35
N ARG A 262 -28.41 6.64 -1.59
CA ARG A 262 -27.96 5.63 -2.56
C ARG A 262 -26.46 5.75 -2.80
N ILE A 263 -25.80 4.64 -3.12
CA ILE A 263 -24.39 4.67 -3.50
C ILE A 263 -24.24 4.39 -5.00
N MET A 264 -23.24 5.03 -5.62
CA MET A 264 -22.69 4.68 -6.93
C MET A 264 -21.32 4.05 -6.68
N PRO A 265 -21.23 2.72 -6.70
CA PRO A 265 -19.99 2.02 -6.42
C PRO A 265 -19.12 1.91 -7.67
N MET A 266 -17.85 2.27 -7.51
CA MET A 266 -16.81 2.18 -8.53
C MET A 266 -15.69 1.28 -8.04
N LEU A 267 -15.29 0.33 -8.88
CA LEU A 267 -14.14 -0.52 -8.65
C LEU A 267 -13.15 -0.29 -9.79
N VAL A 268 -11.98 0.24 -9.44
CA VAL A 268 -10.92 0.54 -10.40
C VAL A 268 -9.83 -0.52 -10.32
N ALA A 269 -9.41 -1.03 -11.47
CA ALA A 269 -8.33 -1.99 -11.57
C ALA A 269 -7.43 -1.72 -12.77
N ASP A 270 -6.28 -2.40 -12.84
CA ASP A 270 -5.52 -2.45 -14.09
C ASP A 270 -6.26 -3.33 -15.10
N LEU A 271 -6.71 -4.51 -14.66
CA LEU A 271 -7.40 -5.50 -15.47
C LEU A 271 -8.51 -6.22 -14.69
N PHE A 272 -9.53 -6.67 -15.41
CA PHE A 272 -10.58 -7.56 -14.90
C PHE A 272 -10.61 -8.85 -15.70
N SER A 273 -10.86 -9.98 -15.03
CA SER A 273 -11.23 -11.20 -15.76
C SER A 273 -12.60 -11.01 -16.43
N THR A 274 -12.85 -11.76 -17.51
CA THR A 274 -14.15 -11.72 -18.20
C THR A 274 -15.31 -12.00 -17.25
N SER A 275 -15.16 -13.00 -16.38
CA SER A 275 -16.20 -13.40 -15.42
C SER A 275 -16.37 -12.36 -14.30
N GLY A 276 -15.27 -11.77 -13.81
CA GLY A 276 -15.29 -10.69 -12.82
C GLY A 276 -15.98 -9.43 -13.34
N LEU A 277 -15.63 -9.00 -14.56
CA LEU A 277 -16.28 -7.85 -15.21
C LEU A 277 -17.78 -8.09 -15.43
N ALA A 278 -18.16 -9.30 -15.86
CA ALA A 278 -19.55 -9.67 -16.03
C ALA A 278 -20.31 -9.64 -14.70
N LEU A 279 -19.71 -10.15 -13.62
CA LEU A 279 -20.30 -10.08 -12.27
C LEU A 279 -20.47 -8.63 -11.80
N ALA A 280 -19.46 -7.78 -11.98
CA ALA A 280 -19.51 -6.37 -11.60
C ALA A 280 -20.68 -5.65 -12.29
N LYS A 281 -20.81 -5.82 -13.61
CA LYS A 281 -21.92 -5.25 -14.40
C LYS A 281 -23.28 -5.75 -13.92
N ARG A 282 -23.44 -7.07 -13.71
CA ARG A 282 -24.70 -7.64 -13.20
C ARG A 282 -25.09 -7.09 -11.83
N LYS A 283 -24.11 -6.67 -11.02
CA LYS A 283 -24.30 -6.14 -9.66
C LYS A 283 -24.36 -4.61 -9.61
N GLY A 284 -24.36 -3.93 -10.76
CA GLY A 284 -24.43 -2.47 -10.82
C GLY A 284 -23.17 -1.76 -10.35
N ILE A 285 -22.01 -2.45 -10.39
CA ILE A 285 -20.71 -1.86 -10.07
C ILE A 285 -20.12 -1.25 -11.34
N LEU A 286 -19.62 -0.01 -11.23
CA LEU A 286 -18.80 0.61 -12.26
C LEU A 286 -17.39 0.02 -12.19
N ALA A 287 -17.17 -1.07 -12.92
CA ALA A 287 -15.84 -1.64 -13.12
C ALA A 287 -15.11 -0.87 -14.23
N ILE A 288 -14.05 -0.15 -13.86
CA ILE A 288 -13.32 0.76 -14.77
C ILE A 288 -11.83 0.41 -14.73
N THR A 289 -11.19 0.33 -15.90
CA THR A 289 -9.72 0.19 -15.98
C THR A 289 -9.05 1.55 -16.01
N LEU A 290 -7.78 1.63 -15.61
CA LEU A 290 -6.99 2.86 -15.78
C LEU A 290 -6.98 3.34 -17.23
N GLU A 291 -6.91 2.43 -18.19
CA GLU A 291 -6.95 2.74 -19.61
C GLU A 291 -8.28 3.39 -20.02
N ASN A 292 -9.41 2.86 -19.55
CA ASN A 292 -10.72 3.44 -19.84
C ASN A 292 -10.93 4.81 -19.17
N LEU A 293 -10.31 5.03 -18.01
CA LEU A 293 -10.49 6.27 -17.26
C LEU A 293 -9.58 7.39 -17.75
N PHE A 294 -8.33 7.06 -18.07
CA PHE A 294 -7.25 8.03 -18.31
C PHE A 294 -6.61 7.93 -19.70
N GLY A 295 -6.99 6.94 -20.50
CA GLY A 295 -6.36 6.63 -21.76
C GLY A 295 -5.10 5.76 -21.62
N ILE A 296 -4.69 5.17 -22.74
CA ILE A 296 -3.58 4.21 -22.84
C ILE A 296 -2.26 4.81 -22.33
N GLU A 297 -1.98 6.07 -22.66
CA GLU A 297 -0.71 6.73 -22.33
C GLU A 297 -0.51 6.85 -20.80
N LEU A 298 -1.50 7.40 -20.08
CA LEU A 298 -1.42 7.57 -18.63
C LEU A 298 -1.48 6.22 -17.89
N ALA A 299 -2.29 5.27 -18.35
CA ALA A 299 -2.32 3.93 -17.80
C ALA A 299 -0.96 3.21 -17.95
N LYS A 300 -0.29 3.38 -19.09
CA LYS A 300 1.06 2.86 -19.31
C LYS A 300 2.09 3.54 -18.39
N ALA A 301 2.03 4.87 -18.26
CA ALA A 301 2.94 5.62 -17.39
C ALA A 301 2.81 5.21 -15.90
N LEU A 302 1.59 4.97 -15.41
CA LEU A 302 1.36 4.48 -14.04
C LEU A 302 1.95 3.08 -13.83
N ARG A 303 1.78 2.15 -14.79
CA ARG A 303 2.40 0.81 -14.74
C ARG A 303 3.93 0.87 -14.80
N ASP A 304 4.47 1.73 -15.64
CA ASP A 304 5.91 1.93 -15.74
C ASP A 304 6.47 2.52 -14.45
N LEU A 305 5.74 3.42 -13.77
CA LEU A 305 6.13 3.91 -12.45
C LEU A 305 6.22 2.78 -11.40
N VAL A 306 5.26 1.84 -11.36
CA VAL A 306 5.35 0.68 -10.47
C VAL A 306 6.65 -0.09 -10.71
N LYS A 307 6.99 -0.35 -11.97
CA LYS A 307 8.22 -1.06 -12.34
C LYS A 307 9.46 -0.29 -11.92
N LEU A 308 9.50 1.02 -12.17
CA LEU A 308 10.62 1.88 -11.79
C LEU A 308 10.86 1.85 -10.28
N LEU A 309 9.81 2.03 -9.48
CA LEU A 309 9.92 2.04 -8.01
C LEU A 309 10.24 0.66 -7.43
N THR A 310 9.76 -0.42 -8.06
CA THR A 310 10.07 -1.79 -7.64
C THR A 310 11.51 -2.17 -8.00
N ASN A 311 11.98 -1.80 -9.19
CA ASN A 311 13.30 -2.17 -9.72
C ASN A 311 14.44 -1.26 -9.23
N ALA A 312 14.14 -0.04 -8.81
CA ALA A 312 15.09 0.90 -8.21
C ALA A 312 15.80 0.30 -6.98
N GLY A 313 15.08 -0.47 -6.16
CA GLY A 313 15.64 -1.27 -5.07
C GLY A 313 16.55 -2.42 -5.53
N ALA A 314 16.45 -2.83 -6.80
CA ALA A 314 16.94 -4.09 -7.33
C ALA A 314 18.10 -3.96 -8.35
N THR A 315 18.82 -2.83 -8.42
CA THR A 315 20.17 -2.68 -9.05
C THR A 315 20.30 -2.17 -10.50
N ALA A 316 19.28 -1.58 -11.12
CA ALA A 316 19.41 -1.04 -12.49
C ALA A 316 19.41 0.51 -12.54
N SER A 317 20.30 1.08 -13.34
CA SER A 317 20.23 2.48 -13.79
C SER A 317 18.91 2.72 -14.52
N VAL A 318 18.07 3.61 -13.99
CA VAL A 318 16.83 4.01 -14.68
C VAL A 318 17.20 4.82 -15.92
N ASN A 319 16.66 4.44 -17.09
CA ASN A 319 16.79 5.21 -18.33
C ASN A 319 16.20 6.64 -18.10
N PRO A 320 17.02 7.71 -18.19
CA PRO A 320 16.57 9.07 -17.91
C PRO A 320 15.41 9.56 -18.80
N GLU A 321 15.38 9.14 -20.07
CA GLU A 321 14.33 9.52 -21.01
C GLU A 321 12.98 8.89 -20.62
N HIS A 322 12.99 7.62 -20.21
CA HIS A 322 11.81 6.92 -19.72
C HIS A 322 11.29 7.56 -18.42
N LEU A 323 12.20 7.89 -17.49
CA LEU A 323 11.84 8.61 -16.26
C LEU A 323 11.18 9.97 -16.58
N SER A 324 11.76 10.73 -17.50
CA SER A 324 11.21 12.01 -17.96
C SER A 324 9.81 11.87 -18.56
N GLN A 325 9.61 10.86 -19.39
CA GLN A 325 8.29 10.58 -19.96
C GLN A 325 7.26 10.24 -18.88
N VAL A 326 7.60 9.39 -17.90
CA VAL A 326 6.71 9.05 -16.79
C VAL A 326 6.38 10.29 -15.97
N MET A 327 7.38 11.10 -15.61
CA MET A 327 7.18 12.35 -14.86
C MET A 327 6.24 13.31 -15.56
N ARG A 328 6.49 13.61 -16.84
CA ARG A 328 5.69 14.55 -17.65
C ARG A 328 4.22 14.16 -17.73
N VAL A 329 3.94 12.85 -17.79
CA VAL A 329 2.57 12.34 -17.84
C VAL A 329 1.90 12.44 -16.48
N LEU A 330 2.61 12.12 -15.39
CA LEU A 330 2.07 12.12 -14.04
C LEU A 330 1.89 13.52 -13.44
N THR A 331 2.70 14.52 -13.82
CA THR A 331 2.53 15.90 -13.34
C THR A 331 1.24 16.55 -13.84
N LYS A 332 0.57 15.98 -14.85
CA LYS A 332 -0.78 16.40 -15.28
C LYS A 332 -1.86 16.02 -14.25
N VAL A 333 -1.57 15.08 -13.35
CA VAL A 333 -2.47 14.67 -12.27
C VAL A 333 -2.30 15.64 -11.09
N GLN A 334 -3.14 16.68 -11.07
CA GLN A 334 -3.17 17.64 -9.96
C GLN A 334 -3.57 16.94 -8.65
N GLY A 335 -2.85 17.22 -7.56
CA GLY A 335 -3.18 16.75 -6.20
C GLY A 335 -2.21 15.73 -5.59
N ALA A 336 -1.51 14.93 -6.38
CA ALA A 336 -0.62 13.85 -5.89
C ALA A 336 0.77 14.32 -5.42
N SER A 337 0.82 15.45 -4.72
CA SER A 337 1.90 16.44 -4.81
C SER A 337 3.20 16.15 -4.04
N ALA A 338 3.16 15.44 -2.90
CA ALA A 338 4.33 15.34 -2.01
C ALA A 338 5.03 13.98 -2.01
N ASN A 339 4.31 12.87 -1.74
CA ASN A 339 4.93 11.55 -1.62
C ASN A 339 5.44 11.01 -2.96
N LEU A 340 4.68 11.21 -4.04
CA LEU A 340 5.13 10.87 -5.39
C LEU A 340 6.36 11.68 -5.78
N ARG A 341 6.36 12.97 -5.44
CA ARG A 341 7.47 13.88 -5.71
C ARG A 341 8.73 13.47 -4.95
N GLY A 342 8.62 13.01 -3.71
CA GLY A 342 9.75 12.44 -2.96
C GLY A 342 10.35 11.22 -3.65
N ALA A 343 9.53 10.20 -3.91
CA ALA A 343 9.98 8.96 -4.55
C ALA A 343 10.57 9.18 -5.96
N LEU A 344 9.98 10.07 -6.76
CA LEU A 344 10.53 10.44 -8.06
C LEU A 344 11.83 11.25 -7.92
N PHE A 345 11.96 12.08 -6.89
CA PHE A 345 13.18 12.85 -6.65
C PHE A 345 14.35 11.94 -6.34
N GLU A 346 14.15 10.91 -5.53
CA GLU A 346 15.16 9.87 -5.26
C GLU A 346 15.70 9.24 -6.55
N LEU A 347 14.80 8.87 -7.48
CA LEU A 347 15.18 8.31 -8.77
C LEU A 347 15.95 9.32 -9.63
N VAL A 348 15.48 10.57 -9.69
CA VAL A 348 16.15 11.63 -10.47
C VAL A 348 17.55 11.91 -9.91
N ILE A 349 17.71 12.01 -8.60
CA ILE A 349 19.01 12.20 -7.95
C ILE A 349 19.92 10.99 -8.19
N GLY A 350 19.39 9.77 -8.07
CA GLY A 350 20.15 8.55 -8.38
C GLY A 350 20.67 8.54 -9.81
N SER A 351 19.81 8.81 -10.79
CA SER A 351 20.19 8.89 -12.20
C SER A 351 21.18 10.04 -12.47
N LEU A 352 20.99 11.20 -11.84
CA LEU A 352 21.92 12.33 -11.93
C LEU A 352 23.32 11.98 -11.42
N VAL A 353 23.38 11.38 -10.24
CA VAL A 353 24.64 11.03 -9.60
C VAL A 353 25.39 9.97 -10.41
N LYS A 354 24.67 8.99 -10.95
CA LYS A 354 25.24 7.96 -11.84
C LYS A 354 25.76 8.54 -13.16
N ASP A 355 25.04 9.50 -13.76
CA ASP A 355 25.47 10.18 -14.99
C ASP A 355 26.72 11.04 -14.77
N VAL A 356 26.79 11.75 -13.64
CA VAL A 356 27.89 12.66 -13.31
C VAL A 356 29.15 11.94 -12.79
N GLU A 357 29.00 10.87 -12.02
CA GLU A 357 30.11 10.24 -11.27
C GLU A 357 30.47 8.83 -11.77
N GLY A 358 29.66 8.20 -12.63
CA GLY A 358 29.86 6.80 -13.04
C GLY A 358 29.48 5.80 -11.94
N GLY A 359 29.98 4.56 -12.00
CA GLY A 359 29.88 3.61 -10.87
C GLY A 359 28.60 2.77 -10.78
N TYR A 360 28.43 2.02 -9.70
CA TYR A 360 27.28 1.14 -9.53
C TYR A 360 26.23 1.76 -8.61
N LEU A 361 25.04 1.98 -9.15
CA LEU A 361 23.94 2.68 -8.48
C LEU A 361 22.98 1.70 -7.83
N LYS A 362 22.56 2.07 -6.62
CA LYS A 362 21.48 1.45 -5.86
C LYS A 362 20.61 2.56 -5.27
N THR A 363 19.28 2.47 -5.38
CA THR A 363 18.36 3.47 -4.80
C THR A 363 17.28 2.81 -3.96
N GLY A 364 16.74 3.53 -2.97
CA GLY A 364 15.68 3.04 -2.08
C GLY A 364 16.05 1.74 -1.34
N GLN A 365 17.33 1.55 -1.00
CA GLN A 365 17.80 0.31 -0.39
C GLN A 365 17.45 0.25 1.08
N ARG A 366 16.90 -0.88 1.51
CA ARG A 366 16.76 -1.18 2.94
C ARG A 366 17.87 -2.10 3.38
N ILE A 367 18.57 -1.67 4.42
CA ILE A 367 19.67 -2.41 5.02
C ILE A 367 19.33 -2.71 6.48
N ARG A 368 19.83 -3.84 6.97
CA ARG A 368 19.58 -4.32 8.32
C ARG A 368 20.90 -4.69 8.99
N GLU A 369 21.07 -4.24 10.22
CA GLU A 369 22.13 -4.72 11.11
C GLU A 369 21.80 -6.13 11.60
N MET A 370 22.72 -7.08 11.39
CA MET A 370 22.50 -8.49 11.72
C MET A 370 22.29 -8.70 13.22
N ASP A 371 23.07 -8.04 14.07
CA ASP A 371 23.08 -8.30 15.52
C ASP A 371 21.88 -7.68 16.25
N THR A 372 21.55 -6.43 15.93
CA THR A 372 20.49 -5.68 16.63
C THR A 372 19.16 -5.75 15.91
N GLY A 373 19.16 -6.15 14.63
CA GLY A 373 17.99 -6.09 13.77
C GLY A 373 17.57 -4.67 13.35
N LEU A 374 18.32 -3.62 13.74
CA LEU A 374 18.05 -2.23 13.37
C LEU A 374 18.04 -2.07 11.85
N LYS A 375 17.15 -1.21 11.34
CA LYS A 375 16.95 -0.98 9.91
C LYS A 375 17.26 0.46 9.53
N ALA A 376 17.88 0.64 8.38
CA ALA A 376 18.01 1.93 7.72
C ALA A 376 17.55 1.83 6.26
N GLU A 377 17.10 2.96 5.73
CA GLU A 377 16.81 3.14 4.31
C GLU A 377 17.87 4.08 3.74
N ILE A 378 18.36 3.78 2.55
CA ILE A 378 19.29 4.59 1.79
C ILE A 378 18.60 5.01 0.50
N ASP A 379 18.32 6.30 0.36
CA ASP A 379 17.66 6.85 -0.83
C ASP A 379 18.54 6.63 -2.07
N VAL A 380 19.82 6.99 -1.99
CA VAL A 380 20.80 6.80 -3.08
C VAL A 380 22.13 6.31 -2.52
N GLN A 381 22.63 5.20 -3.05
CA GLN A 381 23.97 4.68 -2.82
C GLN A 381 24.68 4.49 -4.16
N LEU A 382 25.79 5.19 -4.34
CA LEU A 382 26.68 5.01 -5.47
C LEU A 382 28.00 4.39 -5.01
N ASP A 383 28.33 3.23 -5.55
CA ASP A 383 29.66 2.63 -5.48
C ASP A 383 30.49 3.21 -6.63
N LYS A 384 31.45 4.10 -6.33
CA LYS A 384 32.24 4.79 -7.36
C LYS A 384 33.23 3.84 -8.02
N GLU A 385 33.52 4.09 -9.30
CA GLU A 385 34.52 3.32 -10.07
C GLU A 385 35.91 3.41 -9.46
N ASN A 386 36.79 2.49 -9.85
CA ASN A 386 38.21 2.45 -9.45
C ASN A 386 38.41 2.48 -7.93
N ASN A 387 37.48 1.89 -7.18
CA ASN A 387 37.48 1.85 -5.71
C ASN A 387 37.47 3.24 -5.03
N ALA A 388 37.03 4.29 -5.71
CA ALA A 388 37.03 5.68 -5.21
C ALA A 388 36.05 5.97 -4.06
N GLY A 389 35.54 4.93 -3.39
CA GLY A 389 34.62 5.05 -2.26
C GLY A 389 33.15 4.90 -2.59
N PHE A 390 32.33 5.21 -1.59
CA PHE A 390 30.87 5.21 -1.67
C PHE A 390 30.34 6.62 -1.47
N LEU A 391 29.33 7.00 -2.26
CA LEU A 391 28.53 8.20 -2.04
C LEU A 391 27.12 7.77 -1.64
N ILE A 392 26.72 8.17 -0.43
CA ILE A 392 25.42 7.84 0.17
C ILE A 392 24.67 9.15 0.36
N ILE A 393 23.51 9.30 -0.27
CA ILE A 393 22.76 10.54 -0.28
C ILE A 393 21.38 10.29 0.33
N GLU A 394 21.02 11.08 1.33
CA GLU A 394 19.64 11.29 1.79
C GLU A 394 19.04 12.41 0.95
N THR A 395 17.83 12.22 0.45
CA THR A 395 17.12 13.19 -0.37
C THR A 395 15.96 13.81 0.40
N LYS A 396 15.73 15.12 0.18
CA LYS A 396 14.59 15.86 0.73
C LYS A 396 13.95 16.71 -0.35
N ALA A 397 12.98 16.13 -1.05
CA ALA A 397 12.10 16.91 -1.91
C ALA A 397 11.22 17.86 -1.06
N LYS A 398 11.20 19.14 -1.41
CA LYS A 398 10.42 20.19 -0.76
C LYS A 398 9.48 20.85 -1.77
N LEU A 399 8.31 21.22 -1.27
CA LEU A 399 7.40 22.12 -1.96
C LEU A 399 8.01 23.54 -2.00
N PRO A 400 7.56 24.39 -2.92
CA PRO A 400 7.99 25.78 -3.00
C PRO A 400 7.83 26.50 -1.65
N GLY A 401 8.87 27.20 -1.20
CA GLY A 401 8.90 27.90 0.10
C GLY A 401 9.15 27.00 1.32
N ALA A 402 8.98 25.68 1.23
CA ALA A 402 9.29 24.76 2.32
C ALA A 402 10.80 24.53 2.47
N ARG A 403 11.24 24.26 3.71
CA ARG A 403 12.66 24.11 4.05
C ARG A 403 12.94 22.76 4.72
N VAL A 404 14.19 22.30 4.64
CA VAL A 404 14.69 21.19 5.45
C VAL A 404 14.86 21.70 6.89
N SER A 405 14.24 21.01 7.85
CA SER A 405 14.21 21.45 9.25
C SER A 405 15.48 21.04 10.00
N GLN A 406 15.74 21.69 11.15
CA GLN A 406 16.83 21.28 12.04
C GLN A 406 16.63 19.83 12.54
N LYS A 407 15.39 19.45 12.88
CA LYS A 407 15.04 18.09 13.29
C LYS A 407 15.40 17.06 12.23
N ASP A 408 15.18 17.37 10.95
CA ASP A 408 15.51 16.46 9.84
C ASP A 408 17.02 16.22 9.76
N VAL A 409 17.83 17.30 9.82
CA VAL A 409 19.30 17.20 9.72
C VAL A 409 19.91 16.54 10.95
N GLU A 410 19.38 16.82 12.15
CA GLU A 410 19.83 16.19 13.40
C GLU A 410 19.59 14.68 13.38
N ARG A 411 18.39 14.26 12.96
CA ARG A 411 18.04 12.85 12.82
C ARG A 411 18.94 12.15 11.80
N TRP A 412 19.17 12.79 10.65
CA TRP A 412 20.04 12.24 9.62
C TRP A 412 21.49 12.09 10.11
N TYR A 413 22.09 13.17 10.63
CA TYR A 413 23.48 13.19 11.05
C TYR A 413 23.76 12.31 12.28
N SER A 414 22.90 12.36 13.29
CA SER A 414 23.16 11.74 14.60
C SER A 414 22.70 10.29 14.68
N ASN A 415 21.75 9.87 13.83
CA ASN A 415 21.17 8.52 13.88
C ASN A 415 21.40 7.76 12.57
N ARG A 416 20.95 8.30 11.43
CA ARG A 416 20.99 7.57 10.15
C ARG A 416 22.40 7.31 9.66
N VAL A 417 23.23 8.34 9.57
CA VAL A 417 24.61 8.23 9.04
C VAL A 417 25.44 7.19 9.81
N PRO A 418 25.53 7.25 11.16
CA PRO A 418 26.28 6.24 11.92
C PRO A 418 25.74 4.82 11.75
N LEU A 419 24.41 4.64 11.70
CA LEU A 419 23.78 3.33 11.52
C LEU A 419 24.09 2.75 10.14
N ILE A 420 23.95 3.56 9.07
CA ILE A 420 24.25 3.13 7.71
C ILE A 420 25.72 2.78 7.56
N TYR A 421 26.62 3.65 8.05
CA TYR A 421 28.05 3.38 8.04
C TYR A 421 28.38 2.06 8.73
N ARG A 422 27.84 1.83 9.93
CA ARG A 422 28.05 0.58 10.67
C ARG A 422 27.59 -0.63 9.88
N ILE A 423 26.37 -0.61 9.34
CA ILE A 423 25.84 -1.74 8.56
C ILE A 423 26.68 -2.00 7.30
N LEU A 424 26.99 -0.96 6.51
CA LEU A 424 27.75 -1.13 5.27
C LEU A 424 29.23 -1.46 5.49
N ASN A 425 29.76 -1.09 6.66
CA ASN A 425 31.14 -1.37 7.07
C ASN A 425 31.23 -2.60 7.99
N THR A 426 30.26 -3.53 7.93
CA THR A 426 30.32 -4.80 8.66
C THR A 426 30.66 -5.99 7.74
N GLY A 427 31.63 -6.80 8.18
CA GLY A 427 32.17 -7.99 7.51
C GLY A 427 33.43 -8.50 8.24
N TYR A 428 34.04 -9.60 7.77
CA TYR A 428 35.28 -10.16 8.33
C TYR A 428 36.52 -9.25 8.16
N LYS A 429 36.41 -8.14 7.41
CA LYS A 429 37.42 -7.08 7.27
C LYS A 429 36.75 -5.72 7.12
N LYS A 430 37.37 -4.67 7.71
CA LYS A 430 36.99 -3.25 7.54
C LYS A 430 37.02 -2.89 6.05
N VAL A 431 36.01 -2.17 5.57
CA VAL A 431 36.01 -1.66 4.19
C VAL A 431 37.02 -0.53 4.13
N GLU A 432 38.09 -0.70 3.35
CA GLU A 432 39.19 0.28 3.21
C GLU A 432 38.83 1.47 2.31
N ARG A 433 37.64 1.47 1.73
CA ARG A 433 37.16 2.49 0.81
C ARG A 433 36.45 3.63 1.57
N PRO A 434 36.63 4.90 1.18
CA PRO A 434 36.03 6.03 1.90
C PRO A 434 34.51 6.07 1.72
N PHE A 435 33.80 6.47 2.77
CA PHE A 435 32.36 6.74 2.72
C PHE A 435 32.10 8.24 2.75
N HIS A 436 31.27 8.73 1.84
CA HIS A 436 30.83 10.12 1.79
C HIS A 436 29.30 10.15 1.95
N PHE A 437 28.84 10.72 3.05
CA PHE A 437 27.41 10.90 3.32
C PHE A 437 27.00 12.32 2.97
N GLU A 438 25.93 12.48 2.19
CA GLU A 438 25.37 13.80 1.89
C GLU A 438 23.86 13.87 2.11
N ILE A 439 23.34 15.06 2.39
CA ILE A 439 21.89 15.35 2.38
C ILE A 439 21.58 16.40 1.32
N TRP A 440 20.71 16.06 0.37
CA TRP A 440 20.41 16.88 -0.82
C TRP A 440 18.94 17.30 -0.84
N THR A 441 18.67 18.54 -1.24
CA THR A 441 17.29 19.05 -1.39
C THR A 441 17.15 19.92 -2.63
N ASN A 442 15.96 19.94 -3.24
CA ASN A 442 15.62 20.93 -4.27
C ASN A 442 15.27 22.30 -3.66
N GLY A 443 15.03 22.38 -2.35
CA GLY A 443 14.70 23.61 -1.63
C GLY A 443 15.89 24.19 -0.88
N THR A 444 15.63 24.86 0.23
CA THR A 444 16.67 25.41 1.11
C THR A 444 16.62 24.76 2.48
N PHE A 445 17.70 24.90 3.26
CA PHE A 445 17.73 24.54 4.66
C PHE A 445 17.20 25.69 5.52
N ALA A 446 16.56 25.39 6.64
CA ALA A 446 16.30 26.40 7.65
C ALA A 446 17.63 26.97 8.18
N ALA A 447 17.67 28.26 8.54
CA ALA A 447 18.89 28.90 9.05
C ALA A 447 19.44 28.17 10.30
N SER A 448 18.54 27.71 11.17
CA SER A 448 18.91 26.91 12.33
C SER A 448 19.50 25.54 11.96
N ALA A 449 19.02 24.91 10.88
CA ALA A 449 19.57 23.66 10.37
C ALA A 449 20.99 23.84 9.81
N LEU A 450 21.24 24.92 9.06
CA LEU A 450 22.58 25.24 8.55
C LEU A 450 23.56 25.55 9.67
N THR A 451 23.16 26.43 10.60
CA THR A 451 23.97 26.78 11.78
C THR A 451 24.35 25.51 12.56
N TRP A 452 23.39 24.60 12.74
CA TRP A 452 23.65 23.34 13.42
C TRP A 452 24.60 22.42 12.64
N LEU A 453 24.40 22.26 11.33
CA LEU A 453 25.26 21.44 10.45
C LEU A 453 26.70 21.95 10.39
N GLU A 454 26.87 23.27 10.32
CA GLU A 454 28.19 23.92 10.26
C GLU A 454 28.99 23.75 11.56
N ALA A 455 28.29 23.65 12.70
CA ALA A 455 28.91 23.36 13.99
C ALA A 455 29.36 21.90 14.14
N GLN A 456 28.95 20.98 13.24
CA GLN A 456 29.31 19.58 13.34
C GLN A 456 30.63 19.23 12.63
N PRO A 457 31.37 18.21 13.10
CA PRO A 457 32.50 17.65 12.36
C PRO A 457 32.06 17.12 10.99
N LYS A 458 32.71 17.62 9.93
CA LYS A 458 32.50 17.19 8.53
C LYS A 458 33.26 15.91 8.18
N ALA A 459 34.25 15.54 8.98
CA ALA A 459 35.00 14.29 8.87
C ALA A 459 34.97 13.57 10.21
N ARG A 460 34.78 12.25 10.15
CA ARG A 460 34.83 11.32 11.28
C ARG A 460 35.69 10.12 10.89
N ASP A 461 36.01 9.26 11.85
CA ASP A 461 36.75 8.02 11.55
C ASP A 461 35.96 7.18 10.52
N GLY A 462 36.54 7.05 9.33
CA GLY A 462 36.02 6.22 8.23
C GLY A 462 34.97 6.85 7.32
N TYR A 463 34.47 8.07 7.57
CA TYR A 463 33.54 8.73 6.66
C TYR A 463 33.52 10.27 6.75
N THR A 464 33.05 10.93 5.69
CA THR A 464 32.79 12.37 5.67
C THR A 464 31.31 12.68 5.50
N VAL A 465 30.94 13.92 5.80
CA VAL A 465 29.57 14.43 5.71
C VAL A 465 29.53 15.74 4.93
N GLY A 466 28.55 15.89 4.02
CA GLY A 466 28.29 17.10 3.24
C GLY A 466 26.80 17.34 2.98
N TRP A 467 26.46 18.43 2.30
CA TRP A 467 25.08 18.75 1.93
C TRP A 467 25.00 19.62 0.68
N LYS A 468 23.85 19.59 -0.01
CA LYS A 468 23.54 20.45 -1.15
C LYS A 468 22.12 20.98 -1.04
N ASP A 469 21.98 22.31 -1.08
CA ASP A 469 20.69 22.96 -1.26
C ASP A 469 20.32 23.03 -2.75
N GLY A 470 19.18 23.64 -3.07
CA GLY A 470 18.69 23.73 -4.44
C GLY A 470 19.66 24.46 -5.38
N ALA A 471 20.41 25.45 -4.89
CA ALA A 471 21.40 26.17 -5.70
C ALA A 471 22.62 25.29 -5.99
N ALA A 472 23.20 24.67 -4.97
CA ALA A 472 24.32 23.75 -5.13
C ALA A 472 23.95 22.52 -5.96
N LEU A 473 22.72 22.00 -5.80
CA LEU A 473 22.20 20.90 -6.59
C LEU A 473 22.02 21.29 -8.07
N LYS A 474 21.56 22.51 -8.35
CA LYS A 474 21.46 23.02 -9.71
C LYS A 474 22.83 23.10 -10.39
N THR A 475 23.83 23.67 -9.72
CA THR A 475 25.22 23.70 -10.22
C THR A 475 25.78 22.29 -10.42
N TYR A 476 25.47 21.35 -9.52
CA TYR A 476 25.87 19.96 -9.69
C TYR A 476 25.20 19.33 -10.92
N ALA A 477 23.91 19.61 -11.14
CA ALA A 477 23.16 19.09 -12.27
C ALA A 477 23.73 19.56 -13.61
N ASP A 478 24.35 20.73 -13.68
CA ASP A 478 24.98 21.24 -14.91
C ASP A 478 26.13 20.35 -15.42
N ARG A 479 26.73 19.52 -14.54
CA ARG A 479 27.75 18.52 -14.91
C ARG A 479 27.19 17.31 -15.66
N ALA A 480 25.87 17.11 -15.66
CA ALA A 480 25.25 15.96 -16.30
C ALA A 480 25.45 16.00 -17.82
N SER A 481 25.85 14.86 -18.38
CA SER A 481 25.93 14.65 -19.82
C SER A 481 24.54 14.54 -20.44
N ASN A 482 23.57 13.98 -19.70
CA ASN A 482 22.21 13.82 -20.16
C ASN A 482 21.37 15.07 -19.88
N VAL A 483 20.95 15.75 -20.96
CA VAL A 483 20.19 17.00 -20.88
C VAL A 483 18.83 16.81 -20.21
N SER A 484 18.17 15.67 -20.41
CA SER A 484 16.84 15.39 -19.86
C SER A 484 16.82 15.35 -18.33
N LEU A 485 17.93 14.99 -17.68
CA LEU A 485 18.05 15.05 -16.21
C LEU A 485 18.00 16.50 -15.70
N ARG A 486 18.71 17.40 -16.39
CA ARG A 486 18.71 18.83 -16.08
C ARG A 486 17.35 19.46 -16.33
N GLU A 487 16.72 19.10 -17.44
CA GLU A 487 15.36 19.55 -17.78
C GLU A 487 14.33 19.10 -16.75
N MET A 488 14.34 17.82 -16.35
CA MET A 488 13.43 17.30 -15.31
C MET A 488 13.57 18.04 -13.97
N LEU A 489 14.81 18.26 -13.51
CA LEU A 489 15.06 19.02 -12.28
C LEU A 489 14.58 20.46 -12.40
N ASN A 490 14.86 21.11 -13.54
CA ASN A 490 14.41 22.47 -13.78
C ASN A 490 12.89 22.56 -13.85
N GLU A 491 12.21 21.73 -14.62
CA GLU A 491 10.76 21.80 -14.86
C GLU A 491 9.95 21.39 -13.65
N HIS A 492 10.36 20.33 -12.95
CA HIS A 492 9.55 19.75 -11.89
C HIS A 492 10.02 20.18 -10.50
N TYR A 493 11.32 20.41 -10.28
CA TYR A 493 11.87 20.62 -8.94
C TYR A 493 12.27 22.04 -8.60
N PHE A 494 12.77 22.80 -9.57
CA PHE A 494 13.24 24.18 -9.37
C PHE A 494 12.25 25.24 -9.87
N ARG A 495 11.62 25.04 -11.03
CA ARG A 495 10.54 25.90 -11.52
C ARG A 495 9.26 25.47 -10.84
N SER A 496 8.71 26.36 -10.03
CA SER A 496 7.34 26.25 -9.56
C SER A 496 6.49 27.24 -10.34
N ALA A 497 5.34 26.78 -10.84
CA ALA A 497 4.30 27.62 -11.43
C ALA A 497 3.69 28.66 -10.45
N LEU A 498 4.16 28.73 -9.20
CA LEU A 498 3.81 29.77 -8.23
C LEU A 498 4.84 30.90 -8.13
N THR A 499 6.04 30.76 -8.70
CA THR A 499 7.01 31.88 -8.72
C THR A 499 6.66 32.92 -9.80
N SER A 500 5.85 32.56 -10.80
CA SER A 500 5.45 33.45 -11.89
C SER A 500 4.23 34.32 -11.59
N VAL A 501 3.48 34.06 -10.52
CA VAL A 501 2.28 34.84 -10.15
C VAL A 501 2.63 35.96 -9.14
N VAL A 502 3.79 35.89 -8.48
CA VAL A 502 4.19 36.92 -7.50
C VAL A 502 4.98 38.07 -8.16
N ASN A 503 5.44 37.89 -9.40
CA ASN A 503 6.24 38.89 -10.12
C ASN A 503 5.45 39.69 -11.18
N SER A 504 4.13 39.48 -11.33
CA SER A 504 3.31 40.26 -12.28
C SER A 504 2.55 41.42 -11.66
N ASP A 505 2.53 41.57 -10.33
CA ASP A 505 1.71 42.57 -9.63
C ASP A 505 2.54 43.65 -8.92
N VAL A 506 3.78 43.88 -9.36
CA VAL A 506 4.56 45.04 -8.89
C VAL A 506 5.19 45.73 -10.10
N VAL A 507 4.85 47.03 -10.26
CA VAL A 507 5.31 48.03 -11.26
C VAL A 507 4.49 47.98 -12.57
N ASP A 508 3.64 48.95 -12.93
CA ASP A 508 3.76 50.42 -12.93
C ASP A 508 2.42 51.14 -12.59
N ASP A 509 2.55 52.28 -11.89
CA ASP A 509 1.66 53.45 -11.68
C ASP A 509 0.12 53.31 -11.52
#